data_AF-A8LNP8-F1
#
_entry.id   AF-A8LNP8-F1
#
_cell.length_a   1.000
_cell.length_b   1.000
_cell.length_c   1.000
_cell.angle_alpha   90.00
_cell.angle_beta   90.00
_cell.angle_gamma   90.00
#
_symmetry.space_group_name_H-M   'P 1'
#
loop_
_entity.id
_entity.type
_entity.pdbx_description
1 polymer ?
#
loop_
_entity_poly.entity_id
_entity_poly.type
_entity_poly.pdbx_seq_one_letter_code
_entity_poly.pdbx_strand_id
1 'polypeptide(L)'
;MSDRALSEATMLASLRDIHLPASAPGGVWAELCVAVGLAALAALVVAAVLRAFTVRRTGQGPVSLQDRVAALEALPDDARRVALLHVLRAYAPQRYADLRAALYKPGPGVTLATLEAEVARLV
;
A
#
# COMPACT_ATOMS: atom_id res chain seq x y z
N MET A 1 -5.47 64.71 9.97
CA MET A 1 -6.84 64.17 9.89
C MET A 1 -6.75 62.69 10.17
N SER A 2 -7.54 62.20 11.13
CA SER A 2 -7.24 61.04 11.96
C SER A 2 -7.41 59.68 11.27
N ASP A 3 -6.40 58.82 11.44
CA ASP A 3 -6.50 57.36 11.32
C ASP A 3 -7.67 56.87 12.18
N ARG A 4 -8.71 56.33 11.54
CA ARG A 4 -9.78 55.62 12.26
C ARG A 4 -9.28 54.20 12.52
N ALA A 5 -8.85 53.93 13.75
CA ALA A 5 -8.69 52.56 14.23
C ALA A 5 -10.03 51.83 14.04
N LEU A 6 -10.05 50.85 13.14
CA LEU A 6 -11.20 49.98 12.92
C LEU A 6 -11.53 49.29 14.25
N SER A 7 -12.75 49.49 14.75
CA SER A 7 -13.18 48.82 15.97
C SER A 7 -13.23 47.30 15.75
N GLU A 8 -12.94 46.52 16.79
CA GLU A 8 -13.00 45.05 16.76
C GLU A 8 -14.37 44.55 16.26
N ALA A 9 -15.45 45.23 16.63
CA ALA A 9 -16.79 44.93 16.15
C ALA A 9 -16.94 45.14 14.63
N THR A 10 -16.31 46.19 14.08
CA THR A 10 -16.30 46.44 12.62
C THR A 10 -15.47 45.39 11.88
N MET A 11 -14.34 44.98 12.47
CA MET A 11 -13.50 43.91 11.93
C MET A 11 -14.25 42.57 11.90
N LEU A 12 -14.89 42.19 13.01
CA LEU A 12 -15.68 40.95 13.10
C LEU A 12 -16.93 40.98 12.20
N ALA A 13 -17.56 42.14 12.04
CA ALA A 13 -18.66 42.32 11.10
C ALA A 13 -18.19 42.07 9.65
N SER A 14 -17.05 42.64 9.24
CA SER A 14 -16.50 42.40 7.89
C SER A 14 -16.10 40.94 7.62
N LEU A 15 -15.70 40.20 8.66
CA LEU A 15 -15.38 38.77 8.55
C LEU A 15 -16.62 37.89 8.38
N ARG A 16 -17.73 38.27 9.02
CA ARG A 16 -19.01 37.59 8.86
C ARG A 16 -19.71 37.92 7.54
N ASP A 17 -19.35 39.02 6.90
CA ASP A 17 -19.96 39.49 5.65
C ASP A 17 -19.27 38.93 4.39
N ILE A 18 -18.39 37.93 4.53
CA ILE A 18 -17.85 37.15 3.40
C ILE A 18 -18.90 36.11 2.97
N HIS A 19 -20.05 36.61 2.55
CA HIS A 19 -21.02 35.82 1.80
C HIS A 19 -20.95 36.23 0.34
N LEU A 20 -20.92 35.24 -0.55
CA LEU A 20 -21.11 35.52 -1.97
C LEU A 20 -22.51 36.13 -2.15
N PRO A 21 -22.63 37.29 -2.81
CA PRO A 21 -23.94 37.85 -3.11
C PRO A 21 -24.76 36.84 -3.91
N ALA A 22 -26.07 36.75 -3.68
CA ALA A 22 -26.95 35.79 -4.35
C ALA A 22 -26.91 35.89 -5.90
N SER A 23 -26.41 37.01 -6.43
CA SER A 23 -26.16 37.27 -7.84
C SER A 23 -24.72 36.92 -8.31
N ALA A 24 -23.98 36.10 -7.56
CA ALA A 24 -22.63 35.71 -7.94
C ALA A 24 -22.62 34.98 -9.31
N PRO A 25 -21.71 35.34 -10.23
CA PRO A 25 -21.63 34.71 -11.53
C PRO A 25 -21.26 33.24 -11.37
N GLY A 26 -22.17 32.34 -11.73
CA GLY A 26 -21.96 30.89 -11.63
C GLY A 26 -23.25 30.11 -11.44
N GLY A 27 -24.23 30.68 -10.71
CA GLY A 27 -25.55 30.07 -10.48
C GLY A 27 -25.45 28.57 -10.14
N VAL A 28 -26.34 27.77 -10.75
CA VAL A 28 -26.43 26.32 -10.53
C VAL A 28 -25.15 25.57 -10.88
N TRP A 29 -24.37 26.05 -11.87
CA TRP A 29 -23.12 25.39 -12.28
C TRP A 29 -22.03 25.53 -11.23
N ALA A 30 -21.95 26.67 -10.55
CA ALA A 30 -21.02 26.86 -9.45
C ALA A 30 -21.35 25.92 -8.28
N GLU A 31 -22.63 25.76 -7.94
CA GLU A 31 -23.07 24.83 -6.89
C GLU A 31 -22.73 23.38 -7.23
N LEU A 32 -22.95 22.97 -8.48
CA LEU A 32 -22.55 21.64 -8.98
C LEU A 32 -21.04 21.42 -8.86
N CYS A 33 -20.22 22.39 -9.28
CA CYS A 33 -18.77 22.30 -9.16
C CYS A 33 -18.31 22.20 -7.70
N VAL A 34 -18.93 22.96 -6.79
CA VAL A 34 -18.64 22.87 -5.35
C VAL A 34 -19.04 21.50 -4.79
N ALA A 35 -20.22 21.00 -5.12
CA ALA A 35 -20.68 19.68 -4.67
C ALA A 35 -19.76 18.56 -5.16
N VAL A 36 -19.36 18.59 -6.43
CA VAL A 36 -18.42 17.62 -7.01
C VAL A 36 -17.05 17.75 -6.36
N GLY A 37 -16.55 18.97 -6.15
CA GLY A 37 -15.28 19.21 -5.47
C GLY A 37 -15.25 18.67 -4.04
N LEU A 38 -16.32 18.91 -3.27
CA LEU A 38 -16.45 18.39 -1.90
C LEU A 38 -16.56 16.87 -1.88
N ALA A 39 -17.33 16.28 -2.79
CA ALA A 39 -17.44 14.82 -2.90
C ALA A 39 -16.08 14.18 -3.26
N ALA A 40 -15.35 14.76 -4.21
CA ALA A 40 -14.02 14.31 -4.59
C ALA A 40 -13.01 14.44 -3.44
N LEU A 41 -13.03 15.56 -2.72
CA LEU A 41 -12.18 15.76 -1.54
C LEU A 41 -12.49 14.73 -0.45
N ALA A 42 -13.77 14.51 -0.14
CA ALA A 42 -14.18 13.50 0.82
C ALA A 42 -13.73 12.09 0.41
N ALA A 43 -13.88 11.74 -0.88
CA ALA A 43 -13.41 10.48 -1.41
C ALA A 43 -11.88 10.31 -1.26
N LEU A 44 -11.09 11.35 -1.52
CA LEU A 44 -9.64 11.34 -1.31
C LEU A 44 -9.28 11.14 0.16
N VAL A 45 -9.97 11.81 1.09
CA VAL A 45 -9.75 11.64 2.53
C VAL A 45 -10.05 10.20 2.96
N VAL A 46 -11.20 9.65 2.54
CA VAL A 46 -11.57 8.26 2.85
C VAL A 46 -10.54 7.29 2.27
N ALA A 47 -10.15 7.47 1.00
CA ALA A 47 -9.14 6.64 0.35
C ALA A 47 -7.78 6.74 1.06
N ALA A 48 -7.36 7.94 1.48
CA ALA A 48 -6.12 8.15 2.20
C ALA A 48 -6.13 7.50 3.59
N VAL A 49 -7.25 7.61 4.32
CA VAL A 49 -7.46 6.93 5.61
C VAL A 49 -7.40 5.42 5.43
N LEU A 50 -8.17 4.87 4.49
CA LEU A 50 -8.15 3.45 4.16
C LEU A 50 -6.74 3.01 3.76
N ARG A 51 -6.04 3.79 2.92
CA ARG A 51 -4.66 3.52 2.52
C ARG A 51 -3.71 3.54 3.71
N ALA A 52 -3.84 4.49 4.65
CA ALA A 52 -3.00 4.55 5.83
C ALA A 52 -3.17 3.31 6.73
N PHE A 53 -4.39 2.79 6.83
CA PHE A 53 -4.67 1.57 7.60
C PHE A 53 -4.37 0.27 6.84
N THR A 54 -4.46 0.26 5.51
CA THR A 54 -4.22 -0.95 4.69
C THR A 54 -2.76 -1.11 4.24
N VAL A 55 -2.05 -0.01 3.97
CA VAL A 55 -0.64 -0.03 3.54
C VAL A 55 0.34 -0.26 4.70
N ARG A 56 -0.15 -0.27 5.94
CA ARG A 56 0.64 -0.58 7.14
C ARG A 56 1.24 -2.01 7.17
N ARG A 57 1.05 -2.83 6.12
CA ARG A 57 1.60 -4.20 6.03
C ARG A 57 2.63 -4.44 4.92
N THR A 58 3.02 -3.43 4.14
CA THR A 58 4.11 -3.54 3.15
C THR A 58 5.38 -2.79 3.56
N GLY A 59 5.53 -2.49 4.85
CA GLY A 59 6.73 -1.91 5.44
C GLY A 59 7.88 -2.90 5.64
N GLN A 60 8.07 -3.83 4.70
CA GLN A 60 9.36 -4.48 4.57
C GLN A 60 10.07 -3.76 3.43
N GLY A 61 11.29 -3.27 3.66
CA GLY A 61 12.14 -2.73 2.60
C GLY A 61 12.40 -3.76 1.50
N PRO A 62 13.43 -3.61 0.66
CA PRO A 62 13.86 -4.75 -0.15
C PRO A 62 14.25 -5.89 0.80
N VAL A 63 13.32 -6.80 1.08
CA VAL A 63 13.56 -8.03 1.84
C VAL A 63 14.61 -8.76 1.06
N SER A 64 15.82 -8.81 1.59
CA SER A 64 16.88 -9.57 0.96
C SER A 64 16.41 -11.02 0.84
N LEU A 65 16.87 -11.73 -0.19
CA LEU A 65 16.52 -13.14 -0.35
C LEU A 65 16.87 -13.93 0.92
N GLN A 66 17.94 -13.53 1.62
CA GLN A 66 18.33 -14.02 2.94
C GLN A 66 17.24 -13.84 4.00
N ASP A 67 16.71 -12.63 4.18
CA ASP A 67 15.66 -12.35 5.17
C ASP A 67 14.40 -13.16 4.88
N ARG A 68 14.10 -13.36 3.59
CA ARG A 68 12.95 -14.15 3.16
C ARG A 68 13.14 -15.62 3.48
N VAL A 69 14.35 -16.17 3.32
CA VAL A 69 14.68 -17.56 3.64
C VAL A 69 14.73 -17.78 5.16
N ALA A 70 15.29 -16.82 5.92
CA ALA A 70 15.31 -16.84 7.38
C ALA A 70 13.89 -16.86 7.98
N ALA A 71 12.95 -16.10 7.39
CA ALA A 71 11.55 -16.13 7.81
C ALA A 71 10.86 -17.49 7.59
N LEU A 72 11.37 -18.33 6.68
CA LEU A 72 10.83 -19.66 6.42
C LEU A 72 11.28 -20.71 7.44
N GLU A 73 12.32 -20.44 8.23
CA GLU A 73 12.80 -21.39 9.25
C GLU A 73 11.82 -21.55 10.42
N ALA A 74 10.95 -20.56 10.64
CA ALA A 74 9.92 -20.60 11.66
C ALA A 74 8.68 -21.46 11.28
N LEU A 75 8.64 -21.99 10.04
CA LEU A 75 7.51 -22.77 9.54
C LEU A 75 7.69 -24.27 9.82
N PRO A 76 6.59 -25.03 9.99
CA PRO A 76 6.61 -26.49 9.98
C PRO A 76 7.21 -27.04 8.68
N ASP A 77 7.93 -28.16 8.75
CA ASP A 77 8.72 -28.74 7.64
C ASP A 77 7.95 -28.86 6.31
N ASP A 78 6.69 -29.28 6.35
CA ASP A 78 5.85 -29.40 5.16
C ASP A 78 5.54 -28.05 4.51
N ALA A 79 5.24 -27.04 5.34
CA ALA A 79 5.00 -25.67 4.88
C ALA A 79 6.32 -25.02 4.39
N ARG A 80 7.44 -25.34 5.04
CA ARG A 80 8.78 -24.87 4.65
C ARG A 80 9.18 -25.42 3.27
N ARG A 81 8.95 -26.70 2.99
CA ARG A 81 9.21 -27.30 1.67
C ARG A 81 8.45 -26.59 0.55
N VAL A 82 7.15 -26.34 0.74
CA VAL A 82 6.33 -25.65 -0.27
C VAL A 82 6.79 -24.21 -0.45
N ALA A 83 7.11 -23.51 0.63
CA ALA A 83 7.58 -22.14 0.55
C ALA A 83 8.95 -22.01 -0.15
N LEU A 84 9.89 -22.92 0.11
CA LEU A 84 11.19 -22.97 -0.59
C LEU A 84 11.03 -23.27 -2.09
N LEU A 85 10.07 -24.13 -2.47
CA LEU A 85 9.72 -24.35 -3.88
C LEU A 85 9.19 -23.09 -4.56
N HIS A 86 8.39 -22.27 -3.86
CA HIS A 86 7.93 -20.99 -4.38
C HIS A 86 9.08 -19.99 -4.55
N VAL A 87 10.06 -19.96 -3.64
CA VAL A 87 11.28 -19.15 -3.79
C VAL A 87 12.07 -19.62 -5.01
N LEU A 88 12.32 -20.92 -5.17
CA LEU A 88 13.01 -21.47 -6.35
C LEU A 88 12.29 -21.15 -7.66
N ARG A 89 10.95 -21.21 -7.68
CA ARG A 89 10.16 -20.83 -8.86
C ARG A 89 10.34 -19.36 -9.25
N ALA A 90 10.52 -18.46 -8.28
CA ALA A 90 10.64 -17.04 -8.52
C ALA A 90 12.06 -16.63 -8.99
N TYR A 91 13.10 -17.25 -8.45
CA TYR A 91 14.49 -16.84 -8.70
C TYR A 91 15.28 -17.79 -9.62
N ALA A 92 14.87 -19.05 -9.76
CA ALA A 92 15.54 -20.05 -10.59
C ALA A 92 14.54 -21.01 -11.28
N PRO A 93 13.74 -20.51 -12.25
CA PRO A 93 12.67 -21.28 -12.88
C PRO A 93 13.16 -22.56 -13.58
N GLN A 94 14.40 -22.55 -14.10
CA GLN A 94 15.02 -23.72 -14.73
C GLN A 94 15.26 -24.85 -13.72
N ARG A 95 15.85 -24.51 -12.56
CA ARG A 95 16.09 -25.46 -11.46
C ARG A 95 14.80 -25.99 -10.86
N TYR A 96 13.79 -25.12 -10.74
CA TYR A 96 12.45 -25.54 -10.34
C TYR A 96 11.85 -26.56 -11.31
N ALA A 97 12.01 -26.38 -12.62
CA ALA A 97 11.51 -27.34 -13.62
C ALA A 97 12.15 -28.72 -13.48
N ASP A 98 13.47 -28.77 -13.25
CA ASP A 98 14.21 -30.02 -13.02
C ASP A 98 13.75 -30.73 -11.74
N LEU A 99 13.57 -29.98 -10.65
CA LEU A 99 13.09 -30.51 -9.37
C LEU A 99 11.62 -30.96 -9.42
N ARG A 100 10.80 -30.28 -10.23
CA ARG A 100 9.39 -30.66 -10.46
C ARG A 100 9.27 -32.06 -11.06
N ALA A 101 10.17 -32.44 -11.97
CA ALA A 101 10.18 -33.78 -12.54
C ALA A 101 10.48 -34.87 -11.49
N ALA A 102 11.27 -34.54 -10.46
CA ALA A 102 11.60 -35.45 -9.36
C ALA A 102 10.48 -35.53 -8.30
N LEU A 103 9.64 -34.50 -8.16
CA LEU A 103 8.51 -34.46 -7.23
C LEU A 103 7.39 -35.45 -7.58
N TYR A 104 7.22 -35.80 -8.86
CA TYR A 104 6.18 -36.71 -9.33
C TYR A 104 6.66 -38.17 -9.49
N LYS A 105 7.91 -38.48 -9.14
CA LYS A 105 8.40 -39.87 -9.16
C LYS A 105 8.05 -40.59 -7.85
N PRO A 106 7.59 -41.85 -7.89
CA PRO A 106 7.40 -42.64 -6.69
C PRO A 106 8.76 -42.89 -6.02
N GLY A 107 8.96 -42.30 -4.85
CA GLY A 107 10.20 -42.35 -4.08
C GLY A 107 10.18 -41.34 -2.94
N PRO A 108 11.25 -41.26 -2.11
CA PRO A 108 11.40 -40.16 -1.17
C PRO A 108 11.65 -38.90 -2.00
N GLY A 109 10.56 -38.18 -2.35
CA GLY A 109 10.62 -36.98 -3.18
C GLY A 109 11.59 -35.93 -2.62
N VAL A 110 11.82 -34.85 -3.37
CA VAL A 110 12.81 -33.80 -3.05
C VAL A 110 12.83 -33.44 -1.55
N THR A 111 13.92 -33.78 -0.86
CA THR A 111 14.00 -33.58 0.60
C THR A 111 14.17 -32.11 0.96
N LEU A 112 13.78 -31.74 2.18
CA LEU A 112 13.93 -30.37 2.70
C LEU A 112 15.40 -29.89 2.61
N ALA A 113 16.36 -30.75 2.98
CA ALA A 113 17.78 -30.46 2.90
C ALA A 113 18.26 -30.16 1.46
N THR A 114 17.70 -30.84 0.46
CA THR A 114 18.02 -30.58 -0.96
C THR A 114 17.49 -29.22 -1.42
N LEU A 115 16.31 -28.81 -0.94
CA LEU A 115 15.72 -27.51 -1.25
C LEU A 115 16.48 -26.37 -0.59
N GLU A 116 16.88 -26.55 0.68
CA GLU A 116 17.69 -25.56 1.40
C GLU A 116 19.05 -25.35 0.74
N ALA A 117 19.73 -26.43 0.33
CA ALA A 117 21.01 -26.34 -0.37
C ALA A 117 20.90 -25.60 -1.72
N GLU A 118 19.81 -25.80 -2.45
CA GLU A 118 19.60 -25.13 -3.74
C GLU A 118 19.22 -23.66 -3.58
N VAL A 119 18.45 -23.33 -2.54
CA VAL A 119 18.12 -21.93 -2.21
C VAL A 119 19.35 -21.19 -1.66
N ALA A 120 20.22 -21.85 -0.90
CA ALA A 120 21.48 -21.27 -0.42
C ALA A 120 22.46 -20.90 -1.56
N ARG A 121 22.32 -21.48 -2.76
CA ARG A 121 23.10 -21.10 -3.95
C ARG A 121 22.59 -19.83 -4.65
N LEU A 122 21.39 -19.37 -4.30
CA LEU A 122 20.76 -18.18 -4.88
C LEU A 122 20.92 -16.94 -3.99
N VAL A 123 21.33 -17.15 -2.75
CA VAL A 123 21.74 -16.15 -1.76
C VAL A 123 23.19 -15.80 -1.99
#